data_AF-A0A9N9GZ82-F1
#
_entry.id   AF-A0A9N9GZ82-F1
#
_cell.length_a   1.000
_cell.length_b   1.000
_cell.length_c   1.000
_cell.angle_alpha   90.00
_cell.angle_beta   90.00
_cell.angle_gamma   90.00
#
_symmetry.space_group_name_H-M   'P 1'
#
loop_
_entity.id
_entity.type
_entity.pdbx_description
1 polymer ?
#
loop_
_entity_poly.entity_id
_entity_poly.type
_entity_poly.pdbx_seq_one_letter_code
_entity_poly.pdbx_strand_id
1 'polypeptide(L)'
;MFAFPFALFLSLLPVVANIFGYDERLGGCWYRGSGQHSIFIWEWVTFYGWIYASILYCAIVIIMVIVKLHLVAKQIDTFDFSSTSRSSSHPPLINKAMISSVVRRVIWYPVLPLAQIFGGINDTCYYVNSYVPYPLKFICAICLSLQGFLNALVFAQDIAVTRTFQAIKLQWWISIVNSYESHYPHKSYNKAIALVKSNDLNYNNADIIKSDMINDDWLRYMLLIKLFSPPKIRPREILSDHLSSINPFGDNEPSVLVDEGQGIKPVHLKDSHQHSSSSYYFKSVNSSEPLIGSSIEPTKRISRISEEIETTLERL
;
A
#
# COMPACT_ATOMS: atom_id res chain seq x y z
N MET A 1 -13.16 -1.49 22.87
CA MET A 1 -14.52 -2.00 23.08
C MET A 1 -15.61 -0.91 22.98
N PHE A 2 -15.29 0.37 23.18
CA PHE A 2 -16.29 1.47 23.17
C PHE A 2 -16.78 1.92 21.78
N ALA A 3 -16.03 1.67 20.71
CA ALA A 3 -16.36 2.19 19.38
C ALA A 3 -17.71 1.72 18.83
N PHE A 4 -18.03 0.42 19.01
CA PHE A 4 -19.26 -0.15 18.46
C PHE A 4 -20.53 0.35 19.19
N PRO A 5 -20.63 0.29 20.53
CA PRO A 5 -21.75 0.89 21.25
C PRO A 5 -21.92 2.39 20.95
N PHE A 6 -20.81 3.10 20.83
CA PHE A 6 -20.82 4.52 20.53
C PHE A 6 -21.35 4.83 19.12
N ALA A 7 -20.90 4.09 18.10
CA ALA A 7 -21.42 4.22 16.74
C ALA A 7 -22.92 3.85 16.64
N LEU A 8 -23.35 2.82 17.37
CA LEU A 8 -24.75 2.43 17.47
C LEU A 8 -25.58 3.55 18.11
N PHE A 9 -25.11 4.12 19.22
CA PHE A 9 -25.76 5.24 19.89
C PHE A 9 -25.93 6.45 18.96
N LEU A 10 -24.84 6.85 18.27
CA LEU A 10 -24.89 7.96 17.31
C LEU A 10 -25.85 7.71 16.16
N SER A 11 -25.93 6.48 15.67
CA SER A 11 -26.85 6.10 14.58
C SER A 11 -28.31 6.03 15.05
N LEU A 12 -28.55 5.70 16.32
CA LEU A 12 -29.90 5.57 16.89
C LEU A 12 -30.56 6.93 17.15
N LEU A 13 -29.78 7.97 17.50
CA LEU A 13 -30.28 9.31 17.76
C LEU A 13 -31.17 9.88 16.63
N PRO A 14 -30.71 9.96 15.37
CA PRO A 14 -31.52 10.47 14.26
C PRO A 14 -32.70 9.53 13.90
N VAL A 15 -32.60 8.23 14.20
CA VAL A 15 -33.70 7.27 14.01
C VAL A 15 -34.83 7.55 15.01
N VAL A 16 -34.52 7.70 16.30
CA VAL A 16 -35.51 8.00 17.34
C VAL A 16 -36.19 9.35 17.10
N ALA A 17 -35.45 10.32 16.58
CA ALA A 17 -36.00 11.63 16.21
C ALA A 17 -36.77 11.63 14.86
N ASN A 18 -36.90 10.49 14.19
CA ASN A 18 -37.58 10.34 12.89
C ASN A 18 -37.06 11.32 11.81
N ILE A 19 -35.74 11.54 11.81
CA ILE A 19 -35.07 12.49 10.91
C ILE A 19 -34.70 11.84 9.57
N PHE A 20 -34.49 10.53 9.52
CA PHE A 20 -34.19 9.84 8.26
C PHE A 20 -35.44 9.63 7.40
N GLY A 21 -35.29 9.81 6.08
CA GLY A 21 -36.37 9.61 5.11
C GLY A 21 -35.87 9.63 3.66
N TYR A 22 -36.76 9.37 2.71
CA TYR A 22 -36.43 9.48 1.29
C TYR A 22 -36.33 10.96 0.88
N ASP A 23 -35.20 11.35 0.29
CA ASP A 23 -34.97 12.67 -0.29
C ASP A 23 -35.08 12.60 -1.81
N GLU A 24 -36.10 13.24 -2.36
CA GLU A 24 -36.38 13.29 -3.80
C GLU A 24 -35.26 13.98 -4.59
N ARG A 25 -34.54 14.92 -3.99
CA ARG A 25 -33.46 15.66 -4.68
C ARG A 25 -32.23 14.80 -4.92
N LEU A 26 -31.91 13.95 -3.95
CA LEU A 26 -30.76 13.04 -4.00
C LEU A 26 -31.13 11.68 -4.59
N GLY A 27 -32.43 11.36 -4.69
CA GLY A 27 -32.91 10.07 -5.20
C GLY A 27 -32.59 8.90 -4.28
N GLY A 28 -32.52 9.14 -2.96
CA GLY A 28 -32.08 8.15 -1.99
C GLY A 28 -32.57 8.43 -0.57
N CYS A 29 -32.34 7.49 0.35
CA CYS A 29 -32.65 7.69 1.77
C CYS A 29 -31.54 8.52 2.43
N TRP A 30 -31.91 9.69 2.96
CA TRP A 30 -31.01 10.63 3.63
C TRP A 30 -31.74 11.34 4.79
N TYR A 31 -31.20 12.46 5.28
CA TYR A 31 -31.88 13.33 6.24
C TYR A 31 -33.07 14.02 5.56
N ARG A 32 -34.27 13.87 6.15
CA ARG A 32 -35.52 14.43 5.63
C ARG A 32 -35.50 15.96 5.75
N GLY A 33 -35.75 16.65 4.64
CA GLY A 33 -35.76 18.12 4.64
C GLY A 33 -34.37 18.75 4.49
N SER A 34 -33.49 18.10 3.72
CA SER A 34 -32.19 18.66 3.33
C SER A 34 -32.31 20.13 2.88
N GLY A 35 -31.53 21.00 3.50
CA GLY A 35 -31.59 22.46 3.32
C GLY A 35 -32.24 23.25 4.47
N GLN A 36 -32.94 22.61 5.41
CA GLN A 36 -33.41 23.29 6.62
C GLN A 36 -32.30 23.41 7.69
N HIS A 37 -32.26 24.54 8.40
CA HIS A 37 -31.25 24.81 9.43
C HIS A 37 -31.21 23.77 10.56
N SER A 38 -32.36 23.28 11.00
CA SER A 38 -32.45 22.26 12.05
C SER A 38 -31.84 20.93 11.60
N ILE A 39 -32.11 20.51 10.37
CA ILE A 39 -31.63 19.26 9.80
C ILE A 39 -30.13 19.31 9.56
N PHE A 40 -29.61 20.46 9.13
CA PHE A 40 -28.17 20.66 8.98
C PHE A 40 -27.41 20.46 10.30
N ILE A 41 -27.95 20.97 11.42
CA ILE A 41 -27.34 20.74 12.74
C ILE A 41 -27.34 19.26 13.08
N TRP A 42 -28.42 18.53 12.79
CA TRP A 42 -28.48 17.08 13.01
C TRP A 42 -27.44 16.33 12.20
N GLU A 43 -27.35 16.61 10.90
CA GLU A 43 -26.36 16.02 10.00
C GLU A 43 -24.93 16.31 10.46
N TRP A 44 -24.66 17.56 10.83
CA TRP A 44 -23.35 17.96 11.35
C TRP A 44 -23.02 17.26 12.67
N VAL A 45 -23.93 17.24 13.64
CA VAL A 45 -23.65 16.68 14.97
C VAL A 45 -23.53 15.16 14.94
N THR A 46 -24.33 14.48 14.14
CA THR A 46 -24.38 13.00 14.14
C THR A 46 -23.40 12.36 13.15
N PHE A 47 -23.06 13.04 12.05
CA PHE A 47 -22.19 12.50 11.02
C PHE A 47 -20.84 13.24 10.94
N TYR A 48 -20.85 14.51 10.49
CA TYR A 48 -19.61 15.22 10.17
C TYR A 48 -18.74 15.57 11.38
N GLY A 49 -19.35 15.96 12.49
CA GLY A 49 -18.66 16.40 13.70
C GLY A 49 -17.75 15.31 14.26
N TRP A 50 -18.23 14.07 14.29
CA TRP A 50 -17.44 12.93 14.76
C TRP A 50 -16.32 12.55 13.79
N ILE A 51 -16.57 12.65 12.49
CA ILE A 51 -15.54 12.44 11.47
C ILE A 51 -14.42 13.48 11.66
N TYR A 52 -14.75 14.77 11.79
CA TYR A 52 -13.75 15.81 12.01
C TYR A 52 -13.02 15.69 13.34
N ALA A 53 -13.72 15.34 14.43
CA ALA A 53 -13.09 15.08 15.72
C ALA A 53 -12.11 13.91 15.63
N SER A 54 -12.47 12.83 14.92
CA SER A 54 -11.59 11.69 14.68
C SER A 54 -10.39 12.07 13.83
N ILE A 55 -10.58 12.86 12.77
CA ILE A 55 -9.48 13.35 11.92
C ILE A 55 -8.49 14.19 12.75
N LEU A 56 -9.02 15.12 13.54
CA LEU A 56 -8.21 15.99 14.38
C LEU A 56 -7.42 15.19 15.42
N TYR A 57 -8.07 14.23 16.09
CA TYR A 57 -7.42 13.33 17.03
C TYR A 57 -6.29 12.54 16.36
N CYS A 58 -6.55 11.94 15.20
CA CYS A 58 -5.53 11.21 14.45
C CYS A 58 -4.36 12.11 14.04
N ALA A 59 -4.62 13.35 13.60
CA ALA A 59 -3.59 14.30 13.26
C ALA A 59 -2.70 14.66 14.46
N ILE A 60 -3.31 14.92 15.64
CA ILE A 60 -2.59 15.21 16.88
C ILE A 60 -1.66 14.03 17.24
N VAL A 61 -2.18 12.80 17.23
CA VAL A 61 -1.40 11.60 17.55
C VAL A 61 -0.20 11.44 16.60
N ILE A 62 -0.39 11.65 15.29
CA ILE A 62 0.75 11.61 14.36
C ILE A 62 1.77 12.68 14.68
N ILE A 63 1.33 13.92 14.89
CA ILE A 63 2.23 15.03 15.15
C ILE A 63 3.07 14.70 16.39
N MET A 64 2.46 14.16 17.45
CA MET A 64 3.18 13.68 18.63
C MET A 64 4.20 12.57 18.31
N VAL A 65 3.82 11.58 17.50
CA VAL A 65 4.71 10.48 17.08
C VAL A 65 5.87 11.00 16.24
N ILE A 66 5.61 11.89 15.27
CA ILE A 66 6.63 12.52 14.42
C ILE A 66 7.60 13.34 15.28
N VAL A 67 7.09 14.19 16.16
CA VAL A 67 7.93 14.99 17.07
C VAL A 67 8.80 14.08 17.94
N LYS A 68 8.23 13.03 18.53
CA LYS A 68 8.98 12.06 19.34
C LYS A 68 10.06 11.34 18.53
N LEU A 69 9.76 10.92 17.30
CA LEU A 69 10.73 10.29 16.41
C LEU A 69 11.87 11.25 16.01
N HIS A 70 11.56 12.51 15.73
CA HIS A 70 12.58 13.53 15.45
C HIS A 70 13.46 13.81 16.67
N LEU A 71 12.88 13.87 17.87
CA LEU A 71 13.65 14.04 19.10
C LEU A 71 14.61 12.87 19.34
N VAL A 72 14.14 11.63 19.18
CA VAL A 72 14.98 10.43 19.31
C VAL A 72 16.08 10.39 18.24
N ALA A 73 15.74 10.71 16.99
CA ALA A 73 16.73 10.77 15.91
C ALA A 73 17.84 11.79 16.20
N LYS A 74 17.48 12.98 16.70
CA LYS A 74 18.43 14.03 17.07
C LYS A 74 19.35 13.61 18.23
N GLN A 75 18.85 12.83 19.19
CA GLN A 75 19.66 12.30 20.28
C GLN A 75 20.71 11.30 19.78
N ILE A 76 20.34 10.43 18.84
CA ILE A 76 21.25 9.46 18.23
C ILE A 76 22.37 10.18 17.47
N ASP A 77 22.03 11.18 16.65
CA ASP A 77 23.02 11.95 15.89
C ASP A 77 24.03 12.65 16.81
N THR A 78 23.60 13.13 17.98
CA THR A 78 24.49 13.80 18.96
C THR A 78 25.47 12.82 19.61
N PHE A 79 25.06 11.57 19.82
CA PHE A 79 25.89 10.52 20.44
C PHE A 79 26.98 9.99 19.50
N ASP A 80 26.70 9.95 18.20
CA ASP A 80 27.66 9.52 17.18
C ASP A 80 28.83 10.50 17.04
N PHE A 81 28.60 11.81 17.17
CA PHE A 81 29.67 12.83 17.10
C PHE A 81 30.67 12.76 18.26
N SER A 82 30.24 12.30 19.44
CA SER A 82 31.07 12.24 20.65
C SER A 82 31.87 10.94 20.78
N SER A 83 31.60 9.93 19.94
CA SER A 83 32.21 8.59 20.02
C SER A 83 33.37 8.34 19.03
N THR A 84 33.89 9.41 18.41
CA THR A 84 34.85 9.41 17.26
C THR A 84 36.22 8.75 17.51
N SER A 85 36.48 8.03 18.60
CA SER A 85 37.82 7.50 18.90
C SER A 85 37.98 6.01 19.18
N ARG A 86 36.94 5.15 19.11
CA ARG A 86 37.15 3.70 19.30
C ARG A 86 36.44 2.79 18.28
N SER A 87 37.21 2.48 17.24
CA SER A 87 37.44 1.13 16.70
C SER A 87 36.22 0.26 16.33
N SER A 88 35.82 0.38 15.07
CA SER A 88 35.56 -0.74 14.14
C SER A 88 34.85 -1.99 14.68
N SER A 89 33.57 -1.88 15.01
CA SER A 89 32.66 -3.02 15.07
C SER A 89 31.38 -2.58 14.37
N HIS A 90 31.16 -3.04 13.14
CA HIS A 90 30.12 -2.58 12.22
C HIS A 90 28.76 -2.29 12.90
N PRO A 91 28.29 -1.02 12.90
CA PRO A 91 27.02 -0.66 13.52
C PRO A 91 25.82 -0.97 12.59
N PRO A 92 24.60 -1.04 13.15
CA PRO A 92 23.44 -1.75 12.60
C PRO A 92 22.69 -0.95 11.52
N LEU A 93 23.29 -0.80 10.33
CA LEU A 93 22.65 -0.16 9.16
C LEU A 93 21.29 -0.77 8.79
N ILE A 94 21.08 -2.06 9.08
CA ILE A 94 19.84 -2.81 8.79
C ILE A 94 18.64 -2.26 9.57
N ASN A 95 18.84 -1.74 10.79
CA ASN A 95 17.73 -1.29 11.63
C ASN A 95 17.14 0.05 11.14
N LYS A 96 17.96 0.94 10.55
CA LYS A 96 17.50 2.26 10.07
C LYS A 96 16.50 2.15 8.93
N ALA A 97 16.72 1.23 7.99
CA ALA A 97 15.83 1.01 6.84
C ALA A 97 14.49 0.37 7.25
N MET A 98 14.51 -0.55 8.23
CA MET A 98 13.29 -1.17 8.73
C MET A 98 12.42 -0.16 9.49
N ILE A 99 13.04 0.66 10.34
CA ILE A 99 12.35 1.70 11.11
C ILE A 99 11.75 2.76 10.18
N SER A 100 12.50 3.25 9.19
CA SER A 100 11.97 4.26 8.24
C SER A 100 10.81 3.74 7.41
N SER A 101 10.83 2.46 7.03
CA SER A 101 9.73 1.80 6.32
C SER A 101 8.45 1.73 7.16
N VAL A 102 8.58 1.41 8.46
CA VAL A 102 7.44 1.35 9.38
C VAL A 102 6.85 2.75 9.60
N VAL A 103 7.70 3.74 9.89
CA VAL A 103 7.27 5.13 10.11
C VAL A 103 6.54 5.67 8.87
N ARG A 104 7.05 5.41 7.66
CA ARG A 104 6.40 5.84 6.42
C ARG A 104 4.97 5.29 6.31
N ARG A 105 4.73 4.02 6.69
CA ARG A 105 3.38 3.42 6.66
C ARG A 105 2.45 4.08 7.67
N VAL A 106 2.94 4.31 8.89
CA VAL A 106 2.17 4.95 9.97
C VAL A 106 1.70 6.35 9.56
N ILE A 107 2.51 7.09 8.81
CA ILE A 107 2.17 8.43 8.31
C ILE A 107 1.02 8.40 7.29
N TRP A 108 0.92 7.36 6.46
CA TRP A 108 -0.13 7.29 5.44
C TRP A 108 -1.53 7.06 5.99
N TYR A 109 -1.66 6.40 7.16
CA TYR A 109 -2.98 6.04 7.69
C TYR A 109 -3.89 7.24 7.94
N PRO A 110 -3.41 8.37 8.50
CA PRO A 110 -4.30 9.49 8.76
C PRO A 110 -4.43 10.46 7.59
N VAL A 111 -3.62 10.29 6.55
CA VAL A 111 -3.87 10.98 5.27
C VAL A 111 -5.18 10.50 4.64
N LEU A 112 -5.59 9.27 4.91
CA LEU A 112 -6.84 8.69 4.39
C LEU A 112 -8.09 9.46 4.84
N PRO A 113 -8.31 9.73 6.15
CA PRO A 113 -9.40 10.58 6.61
C PRO A 113 -9.39 12.02 6.05
N LEU A 114 -8.24 12.59 5.67
CA LEU A 114 -8.19 13.96 5.14
C LEU A 114 -8.98 14.09 3.82
N ALA A 115 -9.04 13.04 3.01
CA ALA A 115 -9.82 13.06 1.77
C ALA A 115 -11.33 13.21 2.03
N GLN A 116 -11.82 12.81 3.21
CA GLN A 116 -13.24 12.90 3.58
C GLN A 116 -13.67 14.34 3.90
N ILE A 117 -12.73 15.22 4.25
CA ILE A 117 -13.00 16.65 4.55
C ILE A 117 -13.68 17.32 3.35
N PHE A 118 -13.27 16.97 2.13
CA PHE A 118 -13.84 17.56 0.91
C PHE A 118 -15.34 17.25 0.75
N GLY A 119 -15.79 16.06 1.15
CA GLY A 119 -17.22 15.71 1.16
C GLY A 119 -18.01 16.64 2.07
N GLY A 120 -17.54 16.86 3.30
CA GLY A 120 -18.21 17.78 4.23
C GLY A 120 -18.15 19.25 3.80
N ILE A 121 -17.07 19.68 3.14
CA ILE A 121 -16.98 21.03 2.54
C ILE A 121 -18.03 21.19 1.44
N ASN A 122 -18.18 20.21 0.56
CA ASN A 122 -19.18 20.25 -0.51
C ASN A 122 -20.59 20.45 0.04
N ASP A 123 -20.95 19.70 1.07
CA ASP A 123 -22.28 19.76 1.66
C ASP A 123 -22.50 21.06 2.45
N THR A 124 -21.46 21.56 3.11
CA THR A 124 -21.50 22.87 3.76
C THR A 124 -21.64 24.01 2.74
N CYS A 125 -20.94 23.92 1.61
CA CYS A 125 -21.09 24.89 0.52
C CYS A 125 -22.47 24.82 -0.13
N TYR A 126 -23.02 23.61 -0.32
CA TYR A 126 -24.40 23.43 -0.79
C TYR A 126 -25.40 24.12 0.15
N TYR A 127 -25.20 23.94 1.45
CA TYR A 127 -26.04 24.53 2.47
C TYR A 127 -25.98 26.06 2.50
N VAL A 128 -24.77 26.65 2.49
CA VAL A 128 -24.59 28.11 2.58
C VAL A 128 -25.05 28.82 1.30
N ASN A 129 -24.72 28.28 0.12
CA ASN A 129 -24.93 28.97 -1.15
C ASN A 129 -26.20 28.52 -1.88
N SER A 130 -26.87 27.46 -1.44
CA SER A 130 -27.98 26.78 -2.17
C SER A 130 -27.61 26.24 -3.57
N TYR A 131 -26.37 26.40 -4.00
CA TYR A 131 -25.80 25.81 -5.21
C TYR A 131 -24.37 25.36 -4.94
N VAL A 132 -23.94 24.29 -5.62
CA VAL A 132 -22.55 23.82 -5.57
C VAL A 132 -21.91 24.14 -6.92
N PRO A 133 -20.79 24.89 -6.95
CA PRO A 133 -20.09 25.11 -8.19
C PRO A 133 -19.55 23.77 -8.73
N TYR A 134 -19.76 23.52 -10.03
CA TYR A 134 -19.28 22.32 -10.72
C TYR A 134 -17.82 21.94 -10.39
N PRO A 135 -16.82 22.86 -10.37
CA PRO A 135 -15.45 22.49 -10.04
C PRO A 135 -15.29 21.91 -8.63
N LEU A 136 -16.05 22.38 -7.64
CA LEU A 136 -16.00 21.84 -6.28
C LEU A 136 -16.53 20.40 -6.24
N LYS A 137 -17.66 20.15 -6.91
CA LYS A 137 -18.23 18.81 -7.04
C LYS A 137 -17.25 17.84 -7.72
N PHE A 138 -16.57 18.29 -8.77
CA PHE A 138 -15.57 17.50 -9.49
C PHE A 138 -14.36 17.16 -8.60
N ILE A 139 -13.82 18.14 -7.87
CA ILE A 139 -12.72 17.91 -6.91
C ILE A 139 -13.15 16.92 -5.84
N CYS A 140 -14.36 17.04 -5.30
CA CYS A 140 -14.85 16.12 -4.28
C CYS A 140 -14.97 14.68 -4.81
N ALA A 141 -15.45 14.50 -6.04
CA ALA A 141 -15.49 13.19 -6.69
C ALA A 141 -14.08 12.57 -6.85
N ILE A 142 -13.09 13.39 -7.23
CA ILE A 142 -11.69 12.96 -7.30
C ILE A 142 -11.17 12.57 -5.91
N CYS A 143 -11.38 13.40 -4.88
CA CYS A 143 -10.91 13.13 -3.52
C CYS A 143 -11.53 11.86 -2.93
N LEU A 144 -12.84 11.64 -3.13
CA LEU A 144 -13.51 10.42 -2.68
C LEU A 144 -12.99 9.18 -3.40
N SER A 145 -12.74 9.27 -4.70
CA SER A 145 -12.11 8.17 -5.46
C SER A 145 -10.68 7.91 -5.01
N LEU A 146 -9.93 8.98 -4.72
CA LEU A 146 -8.56 8.93 -4.24
C LEU A 146 -8.47 8.27 -2.87
N GLN A 147 -9.49 8.42 -2.01
CA GLN A 147 -9.53 7.71 -0.72
C GLN A 147 -9.48 6.19 -0.91
N GLY A 148 -10.27 5.64 -1.82
CA GLY A 148 -10.25 4.21 -2.15
C GLY A 148 -8.90 3.76 -2.72
N PHE A 149 -8.31 4.58 -3.60
CA PHE A 149 -7.00 4.31 -4.17
C PHE A 149 -5.88 4.33 -3.12
N LEU A 150 -5.86 5.34 -2.24
CA LEU A 150 -4.88 5.43 -1.16
C LEU A 150 -5.02 4.27 -0.17
N ASN A 151 -6.26 3.86 0.14
CA ASN A 151 -6.50 2.66 0.96
C ASN A 151 -5.86 1.43 0.31
N ALA A 152 -6.11 1.21 -0.97
CA ALA A 152 -5.50 0.09 -1.71
C ALA A 152 -3.97 0.18 -1.74
N LEU A 153 -3.41 1.38 -1.87
CA LEU A 153 -1.97 1.62 -1.85
C LEU A 153 -1.36 1.28 -0.48
N VAL A 154 -2.01 1.70 0.62
CA VAL A 154 -1.58 1.37 1.98
C VAL A 154 -1.63 -0.14 2.21
N PHE A 155 -2.71 -0.82 1.78
CA PHE A 155 -2.80 -2.28 1.85
C PHE A 155 -1.74 -2.97 0.99
N ALA A 156 -1.45 -2.47 -0.21
CA ALA A 156 -0.42 -3.03 -1.08
C ALA A 156 0.99 -2.94 -0.47
N GLN A 157 1.23 -1.96 0.41
CA GLN A 157 2.49 -1.84 1.13
C GLN A 157 2.59 -2.78 2.34
N ASP A 158 1.53 -3.46 2.75
CA ASP A 158 1.59 -4.39 3.88
C ASP A 158 2.64 -5.49 3.62
N ILE A 159 3.41 -5.82 4.67
CA ILE A 159 4.39 -6.92 4.63
C ILE A 159 3.69 -8.25 4.35
N ALA A 160 2.50 -8.46 4.89
CA ALA A 160 1.73 -9.68 4.63
C ALA A 160 1.36 -9.78 3.14
N VAL A 161 0.89 -8.68 2.53
CA VAL A 161 0.53 -8.63 1.11
C VAL A 161 1.77 -8.79 0.23
N THR A 162 2.88 -8.13 0.58
CA THR A 162 4.13 -8.27 -0.19
C THR A 162 4.65 -9.70 -0.14
N ARG A 163 4.62 -10.36 1.04
CA ARG A 163 5.07 -11.75 1.20
C ARG A 163 4.18 -12.73 0.47
N THR A 164 2.86 -12.57 0.54
CA THR A 164 1.92 -13.42 -0.20
C THR A 164 2.05 -13.21 -1.70
N PHE A 165 2.22 -11.98 -2.17
CA PHE A 165 2.49 -11.68 -3.58
C PHE A 165 3.79 -12.32 -4.06
N GLN A 166 4.87 -12.26 -3.27
CA GLN A 166 6.13 -12.94 -3.58
C GLN A 166 5.96 -14.46 -3.67
N ALA A 167 5.19 -15.06 -2.74
CA ALA A 167 4.90 -16.48 -2.75
C ALA A 167 4.09 -16.89 -3.99
N ILE A 168 3.05 -16.12 -4.34
CA ILE A 168 2.23 -16.35 -5.54
C ILE A 168 3.06 -16.20 -6.81
N LYS A 169 3.90 -15.16 -6.90
CA LYS A 169 4.80 -14.93 -8.03
C LYS A 169 5.80 -16.09 -8.19
N LEU A 170 6.35 -16.59 -7.07
CA LEU A 170 7.24 -17.74 -7.08
C LEU A 170 6.53 -19.01 -7.57
N GLN A 171 5.33 -19.27 -7.04
CA GLN A 171 4.49 -20.41 -7.47
C GLN A 171 4.15 -20.33 -8.97
N TRP A 172 3.77 -19.14 -9.45
CA TRP A 172 3.49 -18.89 -10.86
C TRP A 172 4.72 -19.11 -11.75
N TRP A 173 5.89 -18.61 -11.31
CA TRP A 173 7.15 -18.82 -12.04
C TRP A 173 7.53 -20.31 -12.11
N ILE A 174 7.43 -21.04 -10.99
CA ILE A 174 7.66 -22.49 -10.95
C ILE A 174 6.71 -23.21 -11.92
N SER A 175 5.44 -22.83 -11.93
CA SER A 175 4.44 -23.40 -12.85
C SER A 175 4.81 -23.18 -14.31
N ILE A 176 5.31 -21.99 -14.67
CA ILE A 176 5.74 -21.68 -16.04
C ILE A 176 6.97 -22.48 -16.43
N VAL A 177 7.98 -22.55 -15.57
CA VAL A 177 9.21 -23.30 -15.83
C VAL A 177 8.90 -24.78 -16.03
N ASN A 178 8.08 -25.36 -15.15
CA ASN A 178 7.65 -26.76 -15.26
C ASN A 178 6.85 -27.00 -16.55
N SER A 179 5.95 -26.06 -16.92
CA SER A 179 5.19 -26.13 -18.17
C SER A 179 6.13 -26.08 -19.38
N TYR A 180 7.13 -25.21 -19.37
CA TYR A 180 8.11 -25.09 -20.46
C TYR A 180 8.97 -26.36 -20.59
N GLU A 181 9.46 -26.88 -19.47
CA GLU A 181 10.28 -28.10 -19.45
C GLU A 181 9.51 -29.32 -19.94
N SER A 182 8.23 -29.44 -19.59
CA SER A 182 7.36 -30.51 -20.10
C SER A 182 7.18 -30.47 -21.62
N HIS A 183 7.21 -29.29 -22.22
CA HIS A 183 7.07 -29.10 -23.66
C HIS A 183 8.38 -29.31 -24.43
N TYR A 184 9.54 -29.08 -23.80
CA TYR A 184 10.84 -29.16 -24.45
C TYR A 184 11.85 -30.02 -23.65
N PRO A 185 11.57 -31.31 -23.43
CA PRO A 185 12.39 -32.17 -22.57
C PRO A 185 13.83 -32.32 -23.07
N HIS A 186 14.07 -32.20 -24.38
CA HIS A 186 15.40 -32.35 -24.98
C HIS A 186 16.29 -31.10 -24.84
N LYS A 187 15.75 -29.95 -24.42
CA LYS A 187 16.52 -28.69 -24.23
C LYS A 187 16.80 -28.37 -22.76
N SER A 188 16.18 -29.09 -21.83
CA SER A 188 16.36 -28.86 -20.40
C SER A 188 17.63 -29.56 -19.90
N TYR A 189 18.70 -28.79 -19.68
CA TYR A 189 19.87 -29.27 -18.90
C TYR A 189 19.62 -29.21 -17.39
N ASN A 190 18.61 -28.46 -16.94
CA ASN A 190 18.21 -28.41 -15.55
C ASN A 190 17.14 -29.46 -15.33
N LYS A 191 17.57 -30.67 -14.93
CA LYS A 191 16.68 -31.74 -14.48
C LYS A 191 15.65 -31.15 -13.50
N ALA A 192 14.36 -31.19 -13.90
CA ALA A 192 13.21 -30.66 -13.17
C ALA A 192 13.46 -30.51 -11.67
N ILE A 193 13.30 -29.28 -11.16
CA ILE A 193 13.26 -28.99 -9.72
C ILE A 193 12.01 -29.69 -9.20
N ALA A 194 12.15 -30.97 -8.89
CA ALA A 194 11.11 -31.77 -8.26
C ALA A 194 10.88 -31.12 -6.91
N LEU A 195 9.81 -30.33 -6.84
CA LEU A 195 9.30 -29.74 -5.62
C LEU A 195 9.04 -30.93 -4.69
N VAL A 196 9.96 -31.16 -3.75
CA VAL A 196 9.91 -32.26 -2.80
C VAL A 196 8.61 -32.08 -2.02
N LYS A 197 7.58 -32.79 -2.47
CA LYS A 197 6.28 -32.85 -1.80
C LYS A 197 6.54 -33.71 -0.57
N SER A 198 6.76 -33.06 0.57
CA SER A 198 7.09 -33.69 1.86
C SER A 198 5.90 -34.47 2.42
N ASN A 199 5.42 -35.48 1.71
CA ASN A 199 4.30 -36.30 2.15
C ASN A 199 4.74 -37.48 3.03
N ASP A 200 6.06 -37.78 3.14
CA ASP A 200 6.55 -38.98 3.84
C ASP A 200 7.65 -38.69 4.88
N LEU A 201 7.55 -37.61 5.67
CA LEU A 201 8.34 -37.50 6.90
C LEU A 201 7.65 -38.23 8.04
N ASN A 202 7.83 -39.56 8.05
CA ASN A 202 7.50 -40.44 9.15
C ASN A 202 8.37 -40.06 10.38
N TYR A 203 7.72 -39.48 11.39
CA TYR A 203 8.32 -38.71 12.47
C TYR A 203 8.76 -39.59 13.64
N ASN A 204 9.70 -40.52 13.43
CA ASN A 204 10.17 -41.42 14.50
C ASN A 204 11.66 -41.31 14.87
N ASN A 205 12.42 -40.36 14.30
CA ASN A 205 13.81 -40.11 14.71
C ASN A 205 14.03 -38.61 14.99
N ALA A 206 13.71 -38.19 16.22
CA ALA A 206 13.68 -36.79 16.63
C ALA A 206 15.05 -36.18 17.03
N ASP A 207 16.14 -36.96 17.08
CA ASP A 207 17.35 -36.50 17.78
C ASP A 207 18.58 -36.18 16.91
N ILE A 208 18.55 -36.35 15.58
CA ILE A 208 19.77 -36.16 14.75
C ILE A 208 19.63 -35.08 13.66
N ILE A 209 18.43 -34.58 13.35
CA ILE A 209 18.21 -33.62 12.24
C ILE A 209 17.87 -32.22 12.79
N LYS A 210 18.79 -31.61 13.53
CA LYS A 210 18.72 -30.17 13.86
C LYS A 210 19.68 -29.30 13.05
N SER A 211 20.55 -29.90 12.24
CA SER A 211 21.59 -29.19 11.48
C SER A 211 21.20 -28.87 10.02
N ASP A 212 20.49 -29.77 9.33
CA ASP A 212 20.33 -29.63 7.87
C ASP A 212 19.10 -28.85 7.43
N MET A 213 18.07 -28.74 8.28
CA MET A 213 16.86 -27.97 7.97
C MET A 213 17.10 -26.45 7.96
N ILE A 214 18.21 -25.98 8.55
CA ILE A 214 18.58 -24.56 8.57
C ILE A 214 19.20 -24.14 7.22
N ASN A 215 19.83 -25.06 6.49
CA ASN A 215 20.57 -24.72 5.26
C ASN A 215 19.66 -24.56 4.03
N ASP A 216 18.60 -25.35 3.90
CA ASP A 216 17.77 -25.35 2.69
C ASP A 216 16.82 -24.14 2.65
N ASP A 217 16.21 -23.79 3.78
CA ASP A 217 15.47 -22.54 3.91
C ASP A 217 16.39 -21.32 3.76
N TRP A 218 17.60 -21.37 4.31
CA TRP A 218 18.58 -20.30 4.14
C TRP A 218 19.03 -20.12 2.68
N LEU A 219 19.26 -21.19 1.93
CA LEU A 219 19.56 -21.15 0.50
C LEU A 219 18.38 -20.59 -0.31
N ARG A 220 17.15 -20.98 0.03
CA ARG A 220 15.94 -20.48 -0.60
C ARG A 220 15.75 -18.99 -0.32
N TYR A 221 15.96 -18.54 0.91
CA TYR A 221 15.98 -17.12 1.28
C TYR A 221 17.12 -16.37 0.59
N MET A 222 18.31 -16.96 0.47
CA MET A 222 19.46 -16.31 -0.18
C MET A 222 19.28 -16.20 -1.71
N LEU A 223 18.67 -17.20 -2.35
CA LEU A 223 18.28 -17.13 -3.76
C LEU A 223 17.18 -16.10 -3.97
N LEU A 224 16.14 -16.07 -3.14
CA LEU A 224 15.10 -15.03 -3.20
C LEU A 224 15.69 -13.63 -2.98
N ILE A 225 16.60 -13.46 -2.03
CA ILE A 225 17.31 -12.20 -1.80
C ILE A 225 18.15 -11.83 -3.01
N LYS A 226 18.92 -12.75 -3.62
CA LYS A 226 19.71 -12.44 -4.82
C LYS A 226 18.86 -12.17 -6.06
N LEU A 227 17.77 -12.90 -6.25
CA LEU A 227 16.90 -12.80 -7.41
C LEU A 227 16.02 -11.54 -7.38
N PHE A 228 15.68 -11.06 -6.17
CA PHE A 228 14.81 -9.90 -5.97
C PHE A 228 15.51 -8.69 -5.34
N SER A 229 16.82 -8.76 -5.06
CA SER A 229 17.58 -7.56 -4.74
C SER A 229 17.55 -6.63 -5.95
N PRO A 230 17.17 -5.36 -5.77
CA PRO A 230 17.26 -4.39 -6.86
C PRO A 230 18.70 -4.42 -7.38
N PRO A 231 18.91 -4.38 -8.72
CA PRO A 231 20.24 -4.38 -9.27
C PRO A 231 21.00 -3.25 -8.58
N LYS A 232 22.19 -3.55 -8.01
CA LYS A 232 23.07 -2.51 -7.49
C LYS A 232 23.32 -1.56 -8.65
N ILE A 233 22.60 -0.43 -8.65
CA ILE A 233 22.89 0.69 -9.52
C ILE A 233 24.28 1.10 -9.07
N ARG A 234 25.31 0.64 -9.79
CA ARG A 234 26.65 1.17 -9.61
C ARG A 234 26.49 2.68 -9.78
N PRO A 235 26.87 3.50 -8.79
CA PRO A 235 26.90 4.93 -8.99
C PRO A 235 27.70 5.13 -10.27
N ARG A 236 27.01 5.68 -11.28
CA ARG A 236 27.60 6.04 -12.55
C ARG A 236 28.67 7.05 -12.15
N GLU A 237 29.94 6.62 -12.11
CA GLU A 237 31.05 7.54 -12.08
C GLU A 237 30.77 8.50 -13.22
N ILE A 238 30.44 9.73 -12.85
CA ILE A 238 30.24 10.82 -13.77
C ILE A 238 31.60 10.95 -14.44
N LEU A 239 31.67 10.47 -15.68
CA LEU A 239 32.76 10.70 -16.61
C LEU A 239 32.82 12.21 -16.85
N SER A 240 33.50 12.92 -15.95
CA SER A 240 33.69 14.37 -15.94
C SER A 240 34.92 14.82 -16.74
N ASP A 241 35.39 14.02 -17.69
CA ASP A 241 36.69 14.25 -18.33
C ASP A 241 36.63 14.61 -19.83
N HIS A 242 35.46 14.94 -20.41
CA HIS A 242 35.45 15.27 -21.85
C HIS A 242 34.42 16.31 -22.33
N LEU A 243 34.25 17.42 -21.61
CA LEU A 243 33.63 18.62 -22.18
C LEU A 243 34.42 19.88 -21.79
N SER A 244 35.65 19.98 -22.31
CA SER A 244 36.31 21.26 -22.53
C SER A 244 36.31 21.56 -24.03
N SER A 245 35.96 22.79 -24.38
CA SER A 245 36.06 23.41 -25.71
C SER A 245 34.88 23.24 -26.68
N ILE A 246 33.76 23.92 -26.40
CA ILE A 246 33.06 24.67 -27.45
C ILE A 246 32.72 26.05 -26.87
N ASN A 247 33.42 27.07 -27.37
CA ASN A 247 33.15 28.47 -27.05
C ASN A 247 31.92 29.00 -27.81
N PRO A 248 31.28 30.05 -27.28
CA PRO A 248 30.10 30.68 -27.84
C PRO A 248 30.53 31.81 -28.80
N PHE A 249 29.82 31.99 -29.92
CA PHE A 249 29.49 33.30 -30.52
C PHE A 249 28.80 33.10 -31.87
N GLY A 250 27.72 33.85 -32.11
CA GLY A 250 27.08 33.93 -33.42
C GLY A 250 25.62 34.34 -33.33
N ASP A 251 25.39 35.61 -33.00
CA ASP A 251 24.13 36.31 -33.26
C ASP A 251 23.74 36.18 -34.75
N ASN A 252 22.43 36.09 -35.03
CA ASN A 252 21.72 36.84 -36.07
C ASN A 252 20.27 36.33 -36.22
N GLU A 253 19.33 37.15 -35.74
CA GLU A 253 17.96 37.30 -36.28
C GLU A 253 18.01 38.12 -37.60
N PRO A 254 16.91 38.41 -38.33
CA PRO A 254 15.67 37.66 -38.62
C PRO A 254 15.43 37.53 -40.14
N SER A 255 14.40 36.78 -40.57
CA SER A 255 13.31 37.23 -41.48
C SER A 255 12.59 36.12 -42.27
N VAL A 256 11.26 36.11 -42.10
CA VAL A 256 10.18 36.14 -43.12
C VAL A 256 10.05 35.03 -44.19
N LEU A 257 8.76 34.69 -44.42
CA LEU A 257 8.07 34.27 -45.66
C LEU A 257 7.55 32.82 -45.77
N VAL A 258 6.23 32.71 -45.50
CA VAL A 258 5.17 32.00 -46.24
C VAL A 258 5.62 31.22 -47.48
N ASP A 259 5.29 29.92 -47.58
CA ASP A 259 4.48 29.41 -48.71
C ASP A 259 3.91 27.98 -48.51
N GLU A 260 2.90 27.71 -49.34
CA GLU A 260 1.92 26.64 -49.47
C GLU A 260 2.34 25.16 -49.36
N GLY A 261 1.46 24.38 -48.72
CA GLY A 261 0.67 23.33 -49.37
C GLY A 261 1.36 22.20 -50.14
N GLN A 262 1.26 20.97 -49.63
CA GLN A 262 1.01 19.80 -50.49
C GLN A 262 0.39 18.63 -49.71
N GLY A 263 -0.69 18.11 -50.28
CA GLY A 263 -1.54 17.09 -49.69
C GLY A 263 -0.94 15.69 -49.67
N ILE A 264 -1.29 14.94 -48.63
CA ILE A 264 -0.99 13.52 -48.50
C ILE A 264 -2.30 12.72 -48.60
N LYS A 265 -2.35 11.88 -49.62
CA LYS A 265 -3.39 10.86 -49.87
C LYS A 265 -3.53 9.88 -48.69
N PRO A 266 -4.75 9.46 -48.32
CA PRO A 266 -4.91 8.34 -47.40
C PRO A 266 -4.64 7.01 -48.11
N VAL A 267 -3.74 6.22 -47.53
CA VAL A 267 -3.50 4.82 -47.90
C VAL A 267 -4.59 3.95 -47.27
N HIS A 268 -5.38 3.35 -48.14
CA HIS A 268 -6.35 2.31 -47.85
C HIS A 268 -5.63 0.95 -47.93
N LEU A 269 -5.84 0.05 -46.95
CA LEU A 269 -5.68 -1.43 -46.96
C LEU A 269 -5.24 -1.87 -45.54
N LYS A 270 -5.73 -2.95 -44.92
CA LYS A 270 -6.78 -3.93 -45.20
C LYS A 270 -6.90 -4.73 -43.89
N ASP A 271 -8.06 -4.70 -43.25
CA ASP A 271 -8.29 -5.47 -42.02
C ASP A 271 -8.33 -6.97 -42.33
N SER A 272 -7.42 -7.72 -41.71
CA SER A 272 -7.44 -9.17 -41.65
C SER A 272 -7.75 -9.57 -40.21
N HIS A 273 -9.04 -9.69 -39.89
CA HIS A 273 -9.49 -10.37 -38.69
C HIS A 273 -9.30 -11.88 -38.85
N GLN A 274 -8.41 -12.46 -38.03
CA GLN A 274 -8.44 -13.89 -37.72
C GLN A 274 -8.56 -14.04 -36.20
N HIS A 275 -9.80 -14.25 -35.76
CA HIS A 275 -10.13 -14.65 -34.40
C HIS A 275 -9.60 -16.07 -34.16
N SER A 276 -8.56 -16.20 -33.33
CA SER A 276 -8.23 -17.46 -32.68
C SER A 276 -8.53 -17.34 -31.19
N SER A 277 -9.74 -17.76 -30.83
CA SER A 277 -10.21 -17.81 -29.44
C SER A 277 -9.64 -19.07 -28.79
N SER A 278 -8.51 -18.92 -28.09
CA SER A 278 -8.01 -19.98 -27.20
C SER A 278 -8.61 -19.78 -25.81
N SER A 279 -9.70 -20.51 -25.55
CA SER A 279 -10.35 -20.61 -24.25
C SER A 279 -9.51 -21.51 -23.33
N TYR A 280 -8.75 -20.89 -22.42
CA TYR A 280 -8.13 -21.60 -21.32
C TYR A 280 -9.11 -21.66 -20.15
N TYR A 281 -9.74 -22.82 -19.98
CA TYR A 281 -10.51 -23.15 -18.78
C TYR A 281 -9.54 -23.33 -17.60
N PHE A 282 -9.56 -22.37 -16.66
CA PHE A 282 -9.00 -22.58 -15.32
C PHE A 282 -9.92 -23.54 -14.56
N LYS A 283 -9.47 -24.79 -14.40
CA LYS A 283 -10.13 -25.79 -13.58
C LYS A 283 -9.87 -25.47 -12.11
N SER A 284 -10.83 -24.81 -11.46
CA SER A 284 -10.86 -24.62 -10.01
C SER A 284 -10.87 -25.99 -9.31
N VAL A 285 -9.79 -26.32 -8.59
CA VAL A 285 -9.75 -27.49 -7.72
C VAL A 285 -10.51 -27.14 -6.44
N ASN A 286 -11.78 -27.52 -6.41
CA ASN A 286 -12.55 -27.58 -5.17
C ASN A 286 -12.05 -28.78 -4.37
N SER A 287 -11.26 -28.52 -3.34
CA SER A 287 -10.96 -29.50 -2.28
C SER A 287 -11.56 -28.96 -0.98
N SER A 288 -12.83 -29.27 -0.79
CA SER A 288 -13.52 -29.17 0.48
C SER A 288 -13.40 -30.48 1.22
N GLU A 289 -12.56 -30.54 2.26
CA GLU A 289 -12.79 -31.41 3.43
C GLU A 289 -12.03 -30.89 4.66
N PRO A 290 -12.63 -31.00 5.88
CA PRO A 290 -12.20 -30.29 7.07
C PRO A 290 -11.30 -31.19 7.94
N LEU A 291 -10.18 -30.67 8.42
CA LEU A 291 -9.41 -31.31 9.48
C LEU A 291 -9.20 -30.36 10.66
N ILE A 292 -9.99 -30.64 11.68
CA ILE A 292 -9.86 -30.23 13.06
C ILE A 292 -8.53 -30.78 13.59
N GLY A 293 -7.66 -29.88 14.04
CA GLY A 293 -6.38 -30.21 14.67
C GLY A 293 -5.87 -29.01 15.46
N SER A 294 -6.38 -28.85 16.68
CA SER A 294 -5.99 -27.80 17.62
C SER A 294 -4.55 -28.03 18.08
N SER A 295 -3.59 -27.28 17.53
CA SER A 295 -2.25 -27.12 18.11
C SER A 295 -2.19 -25.78 18.85
N ILE A 296 -2.46 -25.84 20.15
CA ILE A 296 -2.29 -24.76 21.10
C ILE A 296 -0.78 -24.59 21.33
N GLU A 297 -0.21 -23.44 20.93
CA GLU A 297 0.85 -22.67 21.63
C GLU A 297 1.63 -21.72 20.68
N PRO A 298 1.07 -20.53 20.39
CA PRO A 298 1.89 -19.31 20.33
C PRO A 298 1.37 -18.18 21.21
N THR A 299 0.30 -18.41 21.98
CA THR A 299 -0.44 -17.36 22.71
C THR A 299 0.31 -16.82 23.93
N LYS A 300 1.18 -17.62 24.56
CA LYS A 300 1.94 -17.23 25.76
C LYS A 300 3.06 -16.21 25.50
N ARG A 301 3.55 -16.10 24.26
CA ARG A 301 4.63 -15.15 23.92
C ARG A 301 4.10 -13.78 23.51
N ILE A 302 2.90 -13.73 22.94
CA ILE A 302 2.24 -12.49 22.53
C ILE A 302 1.63 -11.78 23.74
N SER A 303 1.08 -12.52 24.72
CA SER A 303 0.54 -11.90 25.94
C SER A 303 1.63 -11.18 26.76
N ARG A 304 2.85 -11.73 26.79
CA ARG A 304 3.98 -11.17 27.55
C ARG A 304 4.53 -9.88 26.92
N ILE A 305 4.50 -9.75 25.59
CA ILE A 305 4.89 -8.51 24.89
C ILE A 305 3.78 -7.45 25.01
N SER A 306 2.51 -7.88 25.06
CA SER A 306 1.38 -6.96 25.25
C SER A 306 1.39 -6.31 26.65
N GLU A 307 1.65 -7.09 27.71
CA GLU A 307 1.77 -6.55 29.08
C GLU A 307 2.96 -5.58 29.24
N GLU A 308 4.07 -5.85 28.57
CA GLU A 308 5.26 -5.00 28.64
C GLU A 308 5.06 -3.65 27.90
N ILE A 309 4.26 -3.64 26.84
CA ILE A 309 3.87 -2.41 26.14
C ILE A 309 2.85 -1.61 26.97
N GLU A 310 1.87 -2.26 27.59
CA GLU A 310 0.82 -1.61 28.39
C GLU A 310 1.39 -0.98 29.66
N THR A 311 2.29 -1.68 30.37
CA THR A 311 3.01 -1.13 31.55
C THR A 311 3.97 0.01 31.22
N THR A 312 4.50 0.04 30.00
CA THR A 312 5.34 1.15 29.53
C THR A 312 4.50 2.37 29.13
N LEU A 313 3.25 2.14 28.69
CA LEU A 313 2.33 3.22 28.32
C LEU A 313 1.70 3.89 29.56
N GLU A 314 1.42 3.14 30.63
CA GLU A 314 0.88 3.70 31.89
C GLU A 314 1.89 4.50 32.71
N ARG A 315 3.19 4.37 32.42
CA ARG A 315 4.27 5.13 33.07
C ARG A 315 4.63 6.45 32.35
N LEU A 316 3.94 6.76 31.26
CA LEU A 316 4.09 7.99 30.47
C LEU A 316 2.86 8.88 30.64
#